data_AF-A0A842LQT4-F1
#
_entry.id   AF-A0A842LQT4-F1
#
_cell.length_a   1.000
_cell.length_b   1.000
_cell.length_c   1.000
_cell.angle_alpha   90.00
_cell.angle_beta   90.00
_cell.angle_gamma   90.00
#
_symmetry.space_group_name_H-M   'P 1'
#
loop_
_entity.id
_entity.type
_entity.pdbx_description
1 polymer ?
#
loop_
_entity_poly.entity_id
_entity_poly.type
_entity_poly.pdbx_seq_one_letter_code
_entity_poly.pdbx_strand_id
1 'polypeptide(L)' 'MFCVRCGRSDSELFKGLCRDCFLEEYSILSIPERIDVNICSHCHSKLVSGRWL' A
#
# COMPACT_ATOMS: atom_id res chain seq x y z
N MET A 1 14.07 24.91 8.16
CA MET A 1 14.39 23.47 7.97
C MET A 1 13.91 23.10 6.56
N PHE A 2 14.60 22.21 5.83
CA PHE A 2 14.26 21.90 4.44
C PHE A 2 14.19 20.39 4.20
N CYS A 3 13.46 19.98 3.17
CA CYS A 3 13.37 18.58 2.74
C CYS A 3 14.73 18.11 2.21
N VAL A 4 15.31 17.06 2.80
CA VAL A 4 16.64 16.55 2.41
C VAL A 4 16.68 15.96 0.99
N ARG A 5 15.52 15.64 0.40
CA ARG A 5 15.40 15.07 -0.95
C ARG A 5 15.19 16.13 -2.04
N CYS A 6 14.33 17.12 -1.82
CA CYS A 6 13.96 18.10 -2.85
C CYS A 6 14.31 19.57 -2.52
N GLY A 7 14.83 19.86 -1.33
CA GLY A 7 15.26 21.20 -0.94
C GLY A 7 14.15 22.16 -0.52
N ARG A 8 12.87 21.77 -0.62
CA ARG A 8 11.73 22.60 -0.23
C ARG A 8 11.79 22.97 1.27
N SER A 9 11.68 24.27 1.58
CA SER A 9 11.79 24.80 2.96
C SER A 9 10.51 25.41 3.52
N ASP A 10 9.47 25.55 2.70
CA ASP A 10 8.15 26.13 3.03
C ASP A 10 7.10 25.05 3.37
N SER A 11 7.55 23.85 3.75
CA SER A 11 6.68 22.71 4.03
C SER A 11 6.98 22.08 5.38
N GLU A 12 5.94 21.63 6.08
CA GLU A 12 6.08 20.73 7.23
C GLU A 12 6.86 19.47 6.84
N LEU A 13 7.76 19.04 7.73
CA LEU A 13 8.67 17.94 7.47
C LEU A 13 8.31 16.71 8.30
N PHE A 14 8.19 15.58 7.61
CA PHE A 14 7.98 14.25 8.19
C PHE A 14 9.26 13.46 8.01
N LYS A 15 9.96 13.18 9.11
CA LYS A 15 11.27 12.49 9.10
C LYS A 15 12.30 13.15 8.16
N GLY A 16 12.30 14.49 8.08
CA GLY A 16 13.21 15.24 7.21
C GLY A 16 12.79 15.34 5.75
N LEU A 17 11.62 14.81 5.37
CA LEU A 17 11.05 14.91 4.01
C LEU A 17 9.81 15.80 4.01
N CYS A 18 9.56 16.52 2.92
CA CYS A 18 8.25 17.12 2.69
C CYS A 18 7.20 16.02 2.44
N ARG A 19 5.91 16.40 2.50
CA ARG A 19 4.78 15.49 2.27
C ARG A 19 4.94 14.67 0.97
N ASP A 20 5.25 15.32 -0.14
CA ASP A 20 5.31 14.64 -1.45
C ASP A 20 6.42 13.58 -1.49
N CYS A 21 7.64 13.96 -1.07
CA CYS A 21 8.77 13.05 -0.99
C CYS A 21 8.55 11.91 0.02
N PHE A 22 7.83 12.17 1.10
CA PHE A 22 7.48 11.15 2.08
C PHE A 22 6.52 10.12 1.47
N LEU A 23 5.50 10.56 0.72
CA LEU A 23 4.52 9.66 0.10
C LEU A 23 5.10 8.84 -1.06
N GLU A 24 6.11 9.37 -1.76
CA GLU A 24 6.85 8.60 -2.77
C GLU A 24 7.71 7.49 -2.16
N GLU A 25 8.35 7.75 -1.02
CA GLU A 25 9.25 6.79 -0.38
C GLU A 25 8.50 5.75 0.47
N TYR A 26 7.46 6.19 1.17
CA TYR A 26 6.72 5.36 2.10
C TYR A 26 5.44 4.81 1.44
N SER A 27 5.54 3.57 0.97
CA SER A 27 4.37 2.74 0.69
C SER A 27 3.55 2.54 1.97
N ILE A 28 2.29 2.97 1.95
CA ILE A 28 1.34 2.77 3.07
C ILE A 28 0.88 1.31 3.10
N LEU A 29 0.85 0.64 1.94
CA LEU A 29 0.37 -0.72 1.77
C LEU A 29 1.24 -1.44 0.75
N SER A 30 1.74 -2.63 1.12
CA SER A 30 2.32 -3.60 0.20
C SER A 30 1.23 -4.57 -0.25
N ILE A 31 0.82 -4.48 -1.52
CA ILE A 31 -0.17 -5.39 -2.10
C ILE A 31 0.58 -6.53 -2.81
N PRO A 32 0.20 -7.80 -2.61
CA PRO A 32 0.82 -8.91 -3.33
C PRO A 32 0.53 -8.82 -4.83
N GLU A 33 1.51 -9.18 -5.67
CA GLU A 33 1.35 -9.18 -7.13
C GLU A 33 0.39 -10.26 -7.62
N ARG A 34 0.17 -11.32 -6.82
CA ARG A 34 -0.72 -12.44 -7.14
C ARG A 34 -1.58 -12.79 -5.95
N ILE A 35 -2.83 -13.14 -6.25
CA ILE A 35 -3.82 -13.57 -5.27
C ILE A 35 -4.39 -14.90 -5.74
N ASP A 36 -4.24 -15.93 -4.92
CA ASP A 36 -4.81 -17.25 -5.17
C ASP A 36 -6.20 -17.35 -4.53
N VAL A 37 -7.18 -17.82 -5.30
CA VAL A 37 -8.57 -18.00 -4.85
C VAL A 37 -9.04 -19.40 -5.20
N ASN A 38 -9.60 -20.10 -4.21
CA ASN A 38 -10.22 -21.40 -4.44
C ASN A 38 -11.69 -21.23 -4.80
N ILE A 39 -12.08 -21.78 -5.95
CA ILE A 39 -13.45 -21.73 -6.48
C ILE A 39 -13.98 -23.15 -6.61
N CYS A 40 -15.22 -23.38 -6.15
CA CYS A 40 -15.90 -24.65 -6.32
C CYS A 40 -16.29 -24.83 -7.79
N SER A 41 -15.84 -25.92 -8.42
CA SER A 41 -16.14 -26.23 -9.83
C SER A 41 -17.63 -26.51 -10.10
N HIS A 42 -18.40 -26.83 -9.07
CA HIS A 42 -19.82 -27.20 -9.22
C HIS A 42 -20.77 -26.02 -9.00
N CYS A 43 -20.54 -25.20 -7.97
CA CYS A 43 -21.45 -24.10 -7.58
C CYS A 43 -20.82 -22.71 -7.69
N HIS A 44 -19.54 -22.60 -8.06
CA HIS A 44 -18.79 -21.34 -8.18
C HIS A 44 -18.63 -20.56 -6.87
N SER A 45 -18.93 -21.18 -5.74
CA SER A 45 -18.66 -20.63 -4.42
C SER A 45 -17.16 -20.41 -4.21
N LYS A 46 -16.80 -19.39 -3.44
CA LYS A 46 -15.41 -19.03 -3.12
C LYS A 46 -15.09 -19.48 -1.70
N LEU A 47 -13.92 -20.11 -1.51
CA LEU A 47 -13.45 -20.45 -0.16
C LEU A 47 -12.83 -19.21 0.50
N VAL A 48 -13.52 -18.65 1.49
CA VAL A 48 -13.08 -17.48 2.26
C VAL A 48 -13.05 -17.86 3.73
N SER A 49 -11.87 -17.76 4.37
CA SER A 49 -11.70 -18.02 5.81
C SER A 49 -12.30 -19.37 6.27
N GLY A 50 -12.13 -20.42 5.46
CA GLY A 50 -12.62 -21.77 5.76
C GLY A 50 -14.11 -22.00 5.49
N ARG A 51 -14.80 -21.04 4.86
CA ARG A 51 -16.22 -21.16 4.50
C ARG A 51 -16.42 -20.95 3.01
N TRP A 52 -17.33 -21.74 2.44
CA TRP A 52 -17.81 -21.56 1.06
C TRP A 52 -18.91 -20.49 1.06
N LEU A 53 -18.67 -19.38 0.36
CA LEU A 53 -19.60 -18.26 0.17
C LEU A 53 -20.07 -18.14 -1.29
#